data_AF-A0A2V9HTX8-F1
#
_entry.id   AF-A0A2V9HTX8-F1
#
_cell.length_a   1.000
_cell.length_b   1.000
_cell.length_c   1.000
_cell.angle_alpha   90.00
_cell.angle_beta   90.00
_cell.angle_gamma   90.00
#
_symmetry.space_group_name_H-M   'P 1'
#
loop_
_entity.id
_entity.type
_entity.pdbx_description
1 polymer ?
#
loop_
_entity_poly.entity_id
_entity_poly.type
_entity_poly.pdbx_seq_one_letter_code
_entity_poly.pdbx_strand_id
1 'polypeptide(L)'
;MDNLTAVPSRVAQLAAAFSRPEPIRRGSLYERRMKCGQAACACQHDPQAAHGPYFTLTQKVEGKTRSRYISPEQAPVVRRQIESG
;
A
#
# COMPACT_ATOMS: atom_id res chain seq x y z
N MET A 1 -14.65 47.77 12.13
CA MET A 1 -15.10 46.55 12.82
C MET A 1 -14.74 45.40 11.92
N ASP A 2 -13.59 44.78 12.18
CA ASP A 2 -13.14 43.63 11.41
C ASP A 2 -14.10 42.47 11.64
N ASN A 3 -14.62 41.92 10.53
CA ASN A 3 -15.56 40.83 10.59
C ASN A 3 -14.82 39.55 11.00
N LEU A 4 -14.77 39.30 12.31
CA LEU A 4 -14.18 38.11 12.95
C LEU A 4 -14.76 36.77 12.47
N THR A 5 -15.78 36.78 11.60
CA THR A 5 -16.34 35.56 10.99
C THR A 5 -15.79 35.24 9.59
N ALA A 6 -15.04 36.15 8.96
CA ALA A 6 -14.48 35.91 7.64
C ALA A 6 -13.16 35.11 7.72
N VAL A 7 -13.11 33.95 7.05
CA VAL A 7 -11.89 33.15 6.94
C VAL A 7 -10.85 33.91 6.10
N PRO A 8 -9.61 34.11 6.59
CA PRO A 8 -8.57 34.79 5.81
C PRO A 8 -8.29 34.09 4.48
N SER A 9 -8.04 34.87 3.41
CA SER A 9 -7.85 34.35 2.05
C SER A 9 -6.76 33.28 1.95
N ARG A 10 -5.64 33.45 2.68
CA ARG A 10 -4.56 32.47 2.79
C ARG A 10 -5.05 31.13 3.33
N VAL A 11 -5.91 31.15 4.34
CA VAL A 11 -6.46 29.93 4.97
C VAL A 11 -7.42 29.24 4.01
N ALA A 12 -8.29 30.00 3.32
CA ALA A 12 -9.20 29.46 2.32
C ALA A 12 -8.45 28.81 1.14
N GLN A 13 -7.35 29.43 0.67
CA GLN A 13 -6.50 28.88 -0.40
C GLN A 13 -5.82 27.58 0.00
N LEU A 14 -5.26 27.51 1.21
CA LEU A 14 -4.64 26.28 1.72
C LEU A 14 -5.67 25.18 1.92
N ALA A 15 -6.84 25.50 2.49
CA ALA A 15 -7.93 24.54 2.63
C ALA A 15 -8.40 23.98 1.27
N ALA A 16 -8.49 24.84 0.24
CA ALA A 16 -8.80 24.41 -1.12
C ALA A 16 -7.71 23.49 -1.69
N ALA A 17 -6.43 23.79 -1.44
CA ALA A 17 -5.32 22.95 -1.90
C ALA A 17 -5.32 21.54 -1.28
N PHE A 18 -5.83 21.38 -0.05
CA PHE A 18 -5.96 20.08 0.63
C PHE A 18 -7.36 19.45 0.55
N SER A 19 -8.28 20.06 -0.19
CA SER A 19 -9.70 19.65 -0.20
C SER A 19 -9.99 18.31 -0.87
N ARG A 20 -9.00 17.72 -1.57
CA ARG A 20 -9.13 16.46 -2.31
C ARG A 20 -8.05 15.47 -1.86
N PRO A 21 -8.23 14.82 -0.71
CA PRO A 21 -7.31 13.78 -0.27
C PRO A 21 -7.46 12.55 -1.17
N GLU A 22 -6.33 12.08 -1.71
CA GLU A 22 -6.25 10.79 -2.38
C GLU A 22 -5.88 9.69 -1.37
N PRO A 23 -6.35 8.45 -1.55
CA PRO A 23 -5.94 7.34 -0.70
C PRO A 23 -4.42 7.10 -0.79
N ILE A 24 -3.73 7.21 0.35
CA ILE A 24 -2.29 6.91 0.47
C ILE A 24 -2.06 5.76 1.45
N ARG A 25 -0.94 5.06 1.29
CA ARG A 25 -0.54 3.97 2.19
C ARG A 25 0.96 3.98 2.41
N ARG A 26 1.35 3.94 3.69
CA ARG A 26 2.76 3.77 4.08
C ARG A 26 3.20 2.31 3.94
N GLY A 27 4.49 2.13 3.68
CA GLY A 27 5.15 0.83 3.64
C GLY A 27 5.54 0.42 2.22
N SER A 28 5.88 -0.86 2.06
CA SER A 28 6.27 -1.44 0.78
C SER A 28 5.47 -2.71 0.49
N LEU A 29 5.16 -2.93 -0.78
CA LEU A 29 4.50 -4.13 -1.26
C LEU A 29 5.54 -5.00 -1.97
N TYR A 30 5.74 -6.22 -1.47
CA TYR A 30 6.65 -7.19 -2.06
C TYR A 30 5.87 -8.34 -2.69
N GLU A 31 6.32 -8.78 -3.88
CA GLU A 31 5.80 -9.94 -4.58
C GLU A 31 6.79 -11.10 -4.44
N ARG A 32 6.28 -12.29 -4.11
CA ARG A 32 7.09 -13.50 -4.10
C ARG A 32 6.39 -14.67 -4.77
N ARG A 33 7.20 -15.52 -5.40
CA ARG A 33 6.82 -16.88 -5.76
C ARG A 33 7.60 -17.86 -4.89
N MET A 34 6.97 -18.96 -4.48
CA MET A 34 7.52 -19.89 -3.49
C MET A 34 7.21 -21.33 -3.83
N LYS A 35 8.13 -22.23 -3.45
CA LYS A 35 7.93 -23.66 -3.59
C LYS A 35 7.04 -24.19 -2.47
N CYS A 36 6.29 -25.23 -2.80
CA CYS A 36 5.44 -25.98 -1.90
C CYS A 36 6.27 -27.12 -1.28
N GLY A 37 6.06 -27.42 0.01
CA GLY A 37 6.86 -28.43 0.73
C GLY A 37 6.58 -29.87 0.31
N GLN A 38 5.63 -30.11 -0.59
CA GLN A 38 5.27 -31.44 -1.07
C GLN A 38 6.30 -31.92 -2.10
N ALA A 39 6.90 -33.09 -1.85
CA ALA A 39 7.94 -33.65 -2.71
C ALA A 39 7.49 -33.88 -4.17
N ALA A 40 6.24 -34.30 -4.38
CA ALA A 40 5.69 -34.57 -5.71
C ALA A 40 5.17 -33.32 -6.47
N CYS A 41 5.31 -32.13 -5.88
CA CYS A 41 4.82 -30.87 -6.43
C CYS A 41 5.72 -30.41 -7.59
N ALA A 42 5.14 -30.02 -8.73
CA ALA A 42 5.92 -29.56 -9.90
C ALA A 42 6.88 -28.40 -9.56
N CYS A 43 6.48 -27.52 -8.63
CA CYS A 43 7.31 -26.40 -8.17
C CYS A 43 8.68 -26.81 -7.57
N GLN A 44 8.86 -28.08 -7.18
CA GLN A 44 10.13 -28.57 -6.66
C GLN A 44 11.19 -28.66 -7.76
N HIS A 45 10.77 -28.99 -8.98
CA HIS A 45 11.65 -29.29 -10.11
C HIS A 45 11.58 -28.22 -11.21
N ASP A 46 10.44 -27.56 -11.38
CA ASP A 46 10.24 -26.49 -12.35
C ASP A 46 10.08 -25.12 -11.66
N PRO A 47 11.04 -24.19 -11.83
CA PRO A 47 10.93 -22.82 -11.32
C PRO A 47 9.69 -22.05 -11.83
N GLN A 48 9.16 -22.37 -13.02
CA GLN A 48 7.97 -21.71 -13.56
C GLN A 48 6.69 -22.17 -12.86
N ALA A 49 6.70 -23.36 -12.27
CA ALA A 49 5.61 -23.90 -11.46
C ALA A 49 5.60 -23.38 -10.01
N ALA A 50 6.47 -22.43 -9.64
CA ALA A 50 6.47 -21.83 -8.31
C ALA A 50 5.13 -21.15 -7.99
N HIS A 51 4.60 -21.40 -6.78
CA HIS A 51 3.32 -20.87 -6.35
C HIS A 51 3.37 -19.37 -6.11
N GLY A 52 2.28 -18.70 -6.43
CA GLY A 52 2.12 -17.26 -6.28
C GLY A 52 1.46 -16.63 -7.52
N PRO A 53 1.49 -15.30 -7.63
CA PRO A 53 2.23 -14.37 -6.77
C PRO A 53 1.60 -14.22 -5.37
N TYR A 54 2.44 -14.21 -4.34
CA TYR A 54 2.04 -13.82 -2.99
C TYR A 54 2.50 -12.38 -2.74
N PHE A 55 1.55 -11.48 -2.48
CA PHE A 55 1.87 -10.11 -2.13
C PHE A 55 1.91 -9.93 -0.61
N THR A 56 2.95 -9.27 -0.11
CA THR A 56 3.09 -8.92 1.30
C THR A 56 3.29 -7.43 1.45
N LEU A 57 2.38 -6.75 2.15
CA LEU A 57 2.59 -5.38 2.58
C LEU A 57 3.39 -5.41 3.88
N THR A 58 4.48 -4.64 3.94
CA THR A 58 5.27 -4.43 5.15
C THR A 58 5.29 -2.95 5.50
N GLN A 59 5.03 -2.61 6.77
CA GLN A 59 4.99 -1.23 7.26
C GLN A 59 5.47 -1.12 8.71
N LYS A 60 5.92 0.06 9.11
CA LYS A 60 6.23 0.37 10.52
C LYS A 60 4.95 0.80 11.24
N VAL A 61 4.62 0.10 12.33
CA VAL A 61 3.52 0.42 13.25
C VAL A 61 4.11 0.43 14.65
N GLU A 62 4.03 1.57 15.34
CA GLU A 62 4.58 1.74 16.70
C GLU A 62 6.05 1.32 16.81
N GLY A 63 6.88 1.74 15.85
CA GLY A 63 8.31 1.39 15.76
C GLY A 63 8.61 -0.05 15.31
N LYS A 64 7.61 -0.94 15.28
CA LYS A 64 7.76 -2.36 14.90
C LYS A 64 7.39 -2.59 13.44
N THR A 65 8.08 -3.53 12.80
CA THR A 65 7.72 -3.97 11.45
C THR A 65 6.51 -4.91 11.54
N ARG A 66 5.44 -4.58 10.82
CA ARG A 66 4.25 -5.42 10.66
C ARG A 66 4.10 -5.80 9.19
N SER A 67 3.82 -7.07 8.94
CA SER A 67 3.59 -7.59 7.59
C SER A 67 2.21 -8.24 7.51
N ARG A 68 1.53 -8.06 6.37
CA ARG A 68 0.26 -8.72 6.06
C ARG A 68 0.23 -9.21 4.62
N TYR A 69 -0.47 -10.32 4.40
CA TYR A 69 -0.77 -10.78 3.06
C TYR A 69 -1.76 -9.83 2.37
N ILE A 70 -1.56 -9.63 1.08
CA ILE A 70 -2.43 -8.88 0.19
C ILE A 70 -2.81 -9.83 -0.95
N SER A 71 -4.10 -9.89 -1.25
CA SER A 71 -4.59 -10.70 -2.36
C SER A 71 -4.13 -10.11 -3.70
N PRO A 72 -3.94 -10.95 -4.74
CA PRO A 72 -3.54 -10.47 -6.07
C PRO A 72 -4.47 -9.39 -6.64
N GLU A 73 -5.77 -9.48 -6.36
CA GLU A 73 -6.79 -8.54 -6.81
C GLU A 73 -6.61 -7.15 -6.17
N GLN A 74 -6.11 -7.10 -4.93
CA GLN A 74 -5.88 -5.86 -4.19
C GLN A 74 -4.51 -5.22 -4.48
N ALA A 75 -3.54 -6.01 -4.96
CA ALA A 75 -2.17 -5.55 -5.15
C ALA A 75 -2.04 -4.29 -6.02
N PRO A 76 -2.78 -4.13 -7.14
CA PRO A 76 -2.70 -2.91 -7.95
C PRO A 76 -3.16 -1.65 -7.20
N VAL A 77 -4.22 -1.75 -6.41
CA VAL A 77 -4.73 -0.64 -5.58
C VAL A 77 -3.72 -0.29 -4.50
N VAL A 78 -3.17 -1.29 -3.82
CA VAL A 78 -2.18 -1.11 -2.75
C VAL A 78 -0.91 -0.45 -3.29
N ARG A 79 -0.44 -0.85 -4.48
CA ARG A 79 0.74 -0.28 -5.13
C ARG A 79 0.55 1.21 -5.44
N ARG A 80 -0.57 1.59 -6.08
CA ARG A 80 -0.88 3.00 -6.36
C ARG A 80 -0.93 3.86 -5.09
N GLN A 81 -1.51 3.33 -4.03
CA GLN A 81 -1.61 4.04 -2.74
C GLN A 81 -0.23 4.25 -2.09
N ILE A 82 0.71 3.33 -2.30
CA ILE A 82 2.10 3.48 -1.84
C ILE A 82 2.83 4.52 -2.69
N GLU A 83 2.66 4.50 -4.01
CA GLU A 83 3.32 5.44 -4.93
C GLU A 83 2.81 6.89 -4.76
N SER A 84 1.59 7.06 -4.25
CA SER A 84 0.96 8.37 -4.02
C SER A 84 1.33 8.99 -2.67
N GLY A 85 1.99 8.27 -1.77
CA GLY A 85 2.29 8.68 -0.40
C GLY A 85 3.79 8.81 -0.12
#